data_AF-A0A3A4WAI4-F1
#
_entry.id   AF-A0A3A4WAI4-F1
#
_cell.length_a   1.000
_cell.length_b   1.000
_cell.length_c   1.000
_cell.angle_alpha   90.00
_cell.angle_beta   90.00
_cell.angle_gamma   90.00
#
_symmetry.space_group_name_H-M   'P 1'
#
loop_
_entity.id
_entity.type
_entity.pdbx_description
1 polymer ?
#
loop_
_entity_poly.entity_id
_entity_poly.type
_entity_poly.pdbx_seq_one_letter_code
_entity_poly.pdbx_strand_id
1 'polypeptide(L)'
;MKQLTIRDLPPEVERAVREESKKENVSLNRAVIRLLKKAIGVREAKPREKFVYHDLDELAGAWSVAEAEEFDRYLGEQRRIDEELWK
;
A
#
# COMPACT_ATOMS: atom_id res chain seq x y z
N MET A 1 -2.98 31.63 5.64
CA MET A 1 -3.98 30.82 4.91
C MET A 1 -5.36 31.34 5.26
N LYS A 2 -6.32 31.35 4.32
CA LYS A 2 -7.71 31.69 4.63
C LYS A 2 -8.37 30.49 5.30
N GLN A 3 -8.83 30.65 6.53
CA GLN A 3 -9.62 29.65 7.24
C GLN A 3 -11.05 29.65 6.68
N LEU A 4 -11.55 28.46 6.32
CA LEU A 4 -12.94 28.26 5.96
C LEU A 4 -13.68 27.64 7.15
N THR A 5 -14.71 28.33 7.64
CA THR A 5 -15.57 27.83 8.72
C THR A 5 -16.90 27.39 8.13
N ILE A 6 -17.23 26.11 8.30
CA ILE A 6 -18.55 25.57 7.96
C ILE A 6 -19.46 25.82 9.17
N ARG A 7 -20.52 26.60 8.97
CA ARG A 7 -21.53 26.89 9.99
C ARG A 7 -22.72 25.96 9.83
N ASP A 8 -23.44 25.73 10.92
CA ASP A 8 -24.69 24.95 10.93
C ASP A 8 -24.53 23.55 10.31
N LEU A 9 -23.46 22.85 10.67
CA LEU A 9 -23.17 21.51 10.16
C LEU A 9 -24.26 20.54 10.65
N PRO A 10 -25.04 19.91 9.74
CA PRO A 10 -26.08 18.99 10.15
C PRO A 10 -25.48 17.78 10.90
N PRO A 11 -26.13 17.25 11.96
CA PRO A 11 -25.61 16.16 12.77
C PRO A 11 -25.24 14.90 11.96
N GLU A 12 -25.99 14.61 10.90
CA GLU A 12 -25.73 13.51 9.98
C GLU A 12 -24.42 13.67 9.21
N VAL A 13 -24.07 14.90 8.84
CA VAL A 13 -22.81 15.21 8.16
C VAL A 13 -21.65 15.12 9.14
N GLU A 14 -21.82 15.63 10.36
CA GLU A 14 -20.80 15.50 11.41
C GLU A 14 -20.47 14.02 11.70
N ARG A 15 -21.51 13.17 11.82
CA ARG A 15 -21.34 11.73 12.01
C ARG A 15 -20.55 11.11 10.86
N ALA A 16 -20.93 11.40 9.61
CA ALA A 16 -20.23 10.90 8.44
C ALA A 16 -18.74 11.31 8.40
N VAL A 17 -18.44 12.56 8.77
CA VAL A 17 -17.05 13.06 8.87
C VAL A 17 -16.26 12.31 9.95
N ARG A 18 -16.87 12.05 11.12
CA ARG A 18 -16.23 11.32 12.21
C ARG A 18 -15.99 9.85 11.86
N GLU A 19 -16.92 9.22 11.17
CA GLU A 19 -16.77 7.84 10.67
C GLU A 19 -15.64 7.74 9.65
N GLU A 20 -15.57 8.66 8.67
CA GLU A 20 -14.48 8.71 7.69
C GLU A 20 -13.12 8.96 8.36
N SER A 21 -13.07 9.85 9.36
CA SER A 21 -11.86 10.12 10.15
C SER A 21 -11.34 8.87 10.86
N LYS A 22 -12.22 8.09 11.48
CA LYS A 22 -11.85 6.81 12.12
C LYS A 22 -11.43 5.76 11.11
N LYS A 23 -12.20 5.60 10.02
CA LYS A 23 -11.95 4.60 8.97
C LYS A 23 -10.57 4.78 8.33
N GLU A 24 -10.19 6.02 8.07
CA GLU A 24 -8.96 6.35 7.37
C GLU A 24 -7.81 6.74 8.31
N ASN A 25 -8.04 6.75 9.64
CA ASN A 25 -7.09 7.19 10.66
C ASN A 25 -6.48 8.58 10.38
N VAL A 26 -7.33 9.55 10.08
CA VAL A 26 -6.93 10.94 9.77
C VAL A 26 -7.69 11.95 10.63
N SER A 27 -7.20 13.19 10.71
CA SER A 27 -7.90 14.28 11.41
C SER A 27 -9.26 14.63 10.77
N LEU A 28 -10.17 15.21 11.56
CA LEU A 28 -11.50 15.64 11.08
C LEU A 28 -11.41 16.59 9.87
N ASN A 29 -10.51 17.57 9.90
CA ASN A 29 -10.31 18.46 8.76
C ASN A 29 -9.87 17.71 7.50
N ARG A 30 -8.98 16.71 7.63
CA ARG A 30 -8.54 15.88 6.50
C ARG A 30 -9.69 15.03 5.97
N ALA A 31 -10.53 14.49 6.85
CA ALA A 31 -11.74 13.75 6.48
C ALA A 31 -12.75 14.62 5.72
N VAL A 32 -13.02 15.85 6.19
CA VAL A 32 -13.87 16.83 5.48
C VAL A 32 -13.34 17.10 4.08
N ILE A 33 -12.04 17.40 3.95
CA ILE A 33 -11.41 17.66 2.64
C ILE A 33 -11.56 16.45 1.71
N ARG A 34 -11.35 15.23 2.22
CA ARG A 34 -11.50 13.99 1.43
C ARG A 34 -12.92 13.78 0.93
N LEU A 35 -13.92 13.96 1.79
CA LEU A 35 -15.33 13.84 1.42
C LEU A 35 -15.72 14.88 0.37
N LEU A 36 -15.27 16.14 0.52
CA LEU A 36 -15.49 17.19 -0.47
C LEU A 36 -14.86 16.84 -1.82
N LYS A 37 -13.59 16.39 -1.82
CA LYS A 37 -12.90 15.96 -3.05
C LYS A 37 -13.62 14.81 -3.75
N LYS A 38 -14.08 13.80 -3.00
CA LYS A 38 -14.91 12.69 -3.51
C LYS A 38 -16.19 13.22 -4.17
N ALA A 39 -16.89 14.16 -3.54
CA ALA A 39 -18.14 14.73 -4.05
C ALA A 39 -17.98 15.51 -5.36
N ILE A 40 -16.86 16.23 -5.53
CA ILE A 40 -16.58 17.00 -6.76
C ILE A 40 -15.85 16.17 -7.83
N GLY A 41 -15.70 14.86 -7.64
CA GLY A 41 -15.01 13.96 -8.59
C GLY A 41 -13.50 14.19 -8.69
N VAL A 42 -12.92 14.99 -7.79
CA VAL A 42 -11.47 15.18 -7.70
C VAL A 42 -10.91 13.94 -7.02
N ARG A 43 -10.49 12.96 -7.82
CA ARG A 43 -9.65 11.87 -7.33
C ARG A 43 -8.41 12.53 -6.75
N GLU A 44 -8.15 12.30 -5.47
CA GLU A 44 -6.81 12.52 -4.95
C GLU A 44 -5.90 11.67 -5.84
N ALA A 45 -5.10 12.33 -6.69
CA ALA A 45 -3.76 11.83 -6.89
C ALA A 45 -3.24 11.75 -5.47
N LYS A 46 -3.31 10.57 -4.86
CA LYS A 46 -2.58 10.30 -3.62
C LYS A 46 -1.22 10.91 -3.93
N PRO A 47 -0.70 11.86 -3.13
CA PRO A 47 0.73 12.00 -3.12
C PRO A 47 1.18 10.55 -3.01
N ARG A 48 1.92 10.05 -4.00
CA ARG A 48 2.70 8.86 -3.76
C ARG A 48 3.60 9.35 -2.62
N GLU A 49 3.14 9.23 -1.37
CA GLU A 49 4.00 8.94 -0.26
C GLU A 49 4.86 7.87 -0.87
N LYS A 50 6.11 8.26 -1.16
CA LYS A 50 7.09 7.35 -1.70
C LYS A 50 7.28 6.37 -0.54
N PHE A 51 6.38 5.40 -0.46
CA PHE A 51 6.53 4.25 0.39
C PHE A 51 7.73 3.56 -0.21
N VAL A 52 8.87 3.80 0.43
CA VAL A 52 10.07 3.06 0.15
C VAL A 52 9.90 1.77 0.92
N TYR A 53 9.63 0.71 0.18
CA TYR A 53 9.59 -0.64 0.72
C TYR A 53 11.04 -1.15 0.79
N HIS A 54 11.41 -1.70 1.94
CA HIS A 54 12.75 -2.21 2.23
C HIS A 54 12.76 -3.72 2.51
N ASP A 55 11.60 -4.36 2.44
CA ASP A 55 11.39 -5.78 2.71
C ASP A 55 12.09 -6.71 1.71
N LEU A 56 12.48 -6.19 0.55
CA LEU A 56 13.22 -6.92 -0.48
C LEU A 56 14.67 -6.43 -0.64
N ASP A 57 15.13 -5.49 0.19
CA ASP A 57 16.49 -4.93 0.06
C ASP A 57 17.55 -6.01 0.26
N GLU A 58 17.29 -7.01 1.11
CA GLU A 58 18.19 -8.15 1.34
C GLU A 58 18.30 -9.07 0.11
N LEU A 59 17.30 -9.06 -0.78
CA LEU A 59 17.33 -9.81 -2.04
C LEU A 59 18.02 -9.03 -3.16
N ALA A 60 18.26 -7.73 -2.96
CA ALA A 60 18.89 -6.87 -3.95
C ALA A 60 20.41 -7.02 -3.89
N GLY A 61 21.01 -7.46 -4.99
CA GLY A 61 22.46 -7.67 -5.08
C GLY A 61 22.81 -8.77 -6.07
N ALA A 62 24.06 -9.23 -5.99
CA ALA A 62 24.51 -10.43 -6.68
C ALA A 62 24.90 -11.47 -5.65
N TRP A 63 24.66 -12.74 -5.96
CA TRP A 63 25.15 -13.85 -5.15
C TRP A 63 26.67 -13.91 -5.19
N SER A 64 27.25 -14.29 -4.06
CA SER A 64 28.62 -14.79 -4.04
C SER A 64 28.72 -16.07 -4.86
N VAL A 65 29.94 -16.42 -5.27
CA VAL A 65 30.20 -17.66 -6.00
C VAL A 65 29.74 -18.89 -5.20
N ALA A 66 29.97 -18.89 -3.89
CA ALA A 66 29.56 -20.00 -3.02
C ALA A 66 28.02 -20.15 -2.92
N GLU A 67 27.29 -19.03 -2.80
CA GLU A 67 25.82 -19.05 -2.77
C GLU A 67 25.24 -19.55 -4.10
N ALA A 68 25.83 -19.13 -5.23
CA ALA A 68 25.41 -19.59 -6.55
C ALA A 68 25.67 -21.10 -6.74
N GLU A 69 26.84 -21.59 -6.34
CA GLU A 69 27.18 -23.02 -6.39
C GLU A 69 26.27 -23.87 -5.49
N GLU A 70 25.92 -23.37 -4.31
CA GLU A 70 24.98 -24.05 -3.43
C GLU A 70 23.58 -24.11 -4.05
N PHE A 71 23.10 -22.99 -4.60
CA PHE A 71 21.80 -22.94 -5.25
C PHE A 71 21.71 -23.87 -6.46
N ASP A 72 22.73 -23.89 -7.31
CA ASP A 72 22.76 -24.74 -8.51
C ASP A 72 22.73 -26.24 -8.17
N ARG A 73 23.34 -26.65 -7.04
CA ARG A 73 23.22 -28.04 -6.55
C ARG A 73 21.78 -28.40 -6.23
N TYR A 74 21.09 -27.58 -5.43
CA TYR A 74 19.68 -27.83 -5.10
C TYR A 74 18.78 -27.81 -6.33
N LEU A 75 19.05 -26.90 -7.26
CA LEU A 75 18.31 -26.80 -8.51
C LEU A 75 18.49 -28.04 -9.39
N GLY A 76 19.69 -28.64 -9.39
CA GLY A 76 19.97 -29.91 -10.05
C GLY A 76 19.11 -31.06 -9.52
N GLU A 77 18.91 -31.12 -8.19
CA GLU A 77 18.03 -32.13 -7.57
C GLU A 77 16.57 -31.93 -7.98
N GLN A 78 16.08 -30.68 -7.94
CA GLN A 78 14.69 -30.36 -8.27
C GLN A 78 14.35 -30.53 -9.76
N ARG A 79 15.33 -30.37 -10.65
CA ARG A 79 15.16 -30.52 -12.09
C ARG A 79 15.20 -31.97 -12.57
N ARG A 80 15.46 -32.92 -11.67
CA ARG A 80 15.39 -34.34 -12.01
C ARG A 80 13.95 -34.68 -12.36
N ILE A 81 13.75 -35.12 -13.61
CA ILE A 81 12.45 -35.59 -14.08
C ILE A 81 12.10 -36.86 -13.31
N ASP A 82 10.95 -36.83 -12.63
CA ASP A 82 10.29 -38.01 -12.12
C ASP A 82 9.39 -38.57 -13.23
N GLU A 83 9.81 -39.68 -13.83
CA GLU A 83 9.11 -40.33 -14.94
C GLU A 83 7.75 -40.92 -14.54
N GLU A 84 7.52 -41.20 -13.26
CA GLU A 84 6.22 -41.69 -12.78
C GLU A 84 5.21 -40.54 -12.66
N LEU A 85 5.67 -39.34 -12.30
CA LEU A 85 4.84 -38.13 -12.24
C LEU A 85 4.56 -37.50 -13.63
N TRP A 86 5.37 -37.81 -14.65
CA TRP A 86 5.22 -37.23 -16.00
C TRP A 86 4.28 -38.06 -16.92
N LYS A 87 3.93 -39.30 -16.56
CA LYS A 87 2.95 -40.10 -17.32
C LYS A 87 1.51 -39.68 -17.05
#